data_AF-A0A167SWZ8-F1
#
_entry.id   AF-A0A167SWZ8-F1
#
_cell.length_a   1.000
_cell.length_b   1.000
_cell.length_c   1.000
_cell.angle_alpha   90.00
_cell.angle_beta   90.00
_cell.angle_gamma   90.00
#
_symmetry.space_group_name_H-M   'P 1'
#
loop_
_entity.id
_entity.type
_entity.pdbx_description
1 polymer ?
#
loop_
_entity_poly.entity_id
_entity_poly.type
_entity_poly.pdbx_seq_one_letter_code
_entity_poly.pdbx_strand_id
1 'polypeptide(L)'
;MPLTAISMPITILTRFMQWSSAVIVMGITSYFMHNWPKGQHTIYQEVISTISVALFLPAFVSPFMPNLLSKFVTPIDIIFSYLWLTAFIFAAQDYNWKDCSQNAPPGASCALKKANESFMFLAFFFTILAIFLELFNLWSHRKESEISEDRKHDAHSPHNGPSDTAA
;
A
#
# COMPACT_ATOMS: atom_id res chain seq x y z
N MET A 1 -3.87 -24.38 11.09
CA MET A 1 -4.70 -23.27 10.57
C MET A 1 -3.89 -22.63 9.46
N PRO A 2 -4.45 -22.40 8.26
CA PRO A 2 -3.66 -21.83 7.18
C PRO A 2 -3.23 -20.42 7.60
N LEU A 3 -1.94 -20.12 7.45
CA LEU A 3 -1.32 -18.85 7.86
C LEU A 3 -2.03 -17.63 7.23
N THR A 4 -2.73 -17.87 6.13
CA THR A 4 -3.55 -16.94 5.35
C THR A 4 -4.77 -16.38 6.09
N ALA A 5 -5.36 -17.10 7.05
CA ALA A 5 -6.54 -16.62 7.77
C ALA A 5 -6.26 -15.43 8.70
N ILE A 6 -5.01 -15.31 9.18
CA ILE A 6 -4.57 -14.23 10.06
C ILE A 6 -4.03 -13.03 9.25
N SER A 7 -3.44 -13.27 8.07
CA SER A 7 -2.90 -12.18 7.25
C SER A 7 -3.98 -11.33 6.59
N MET A 8 -5.13 -11.90 6.23
CA MET A 8 -6.26 -11.20 5.61
C MET A 8 -6.76 -9.97 6.40
N PRO A 9 -7.14 -10.07 7.69
CA PRO A 9 -7.63 -8.90 8.44
C PRO A 9 -6.56 -7.82 8.58
N ILE A 10 -5.29 -8.21 8.71
CA ILE A 10 -4.16 -7.28 8.79
C ILE A 10 -4.00 -6.54 7.46
N THR A 11 -4.02 -7.25 6.33
CA THR A 11 -3.95 -6.64 5.00
C THR A 11 -5.12 -5.67 4.78
N ILE A 12 -6.35 -6.06 5.09
CA ILE A 12 -7.53 -5.19 4.92
C ILE A 12 -7.39 -3.92 5.78
N LEU A 13 -6.97 -4.05 7.03
CA LEU A 13 -6.76 -2.91 7.91
C LEU A 13 -5.67 -1.98 7.35
N THR A 14 -4.54 -2.53 6.90
CA THR A 14 -3.47 -1.74 6.28
C THR A 14 -3.96 -1.02 5.02
N ARG A 15 -4.73 -1.69 4.16
CA ARG A 15 -5.35 -1.09 2.96
C ARG A 15 -6.32 0.03 3.32
N PHE A 16 -7.12 -0.18 4.36
CA PHE A 16 -8.03 0.84 4.87
C PHE A 16 -7.29 2.07 5.39
N MET A 17 -6.22 1.87 6.16
CA MET A 17 -5.39 2.96 6.67
C MET A 17 -4.65 3.71 5.55
N GLN A 18 -4.15 2.99 4.55
CA GLN A 18 -3.55 3.57 3.33
C GLN A 18 -4.56 4.45 2.58
N TRP A 19 -5.75 3.91 2.30
CA TRP A 19 -6.80 4.61 1.56
C TRP A 19 -7.36 5.81 2.32
N SER A 20 -7.71 5.64 3.59
CA SER A 20 -8.25 6.73 4.42
C SER A 20 -7.24 7.88 4.59
N SER A 21 -5.95 7.58 4.72
CA SER A 21 -4.90 8.60 4.76
C SER A 21 -4.86 9.41 3.45
N ALA A 22 -4.97 8.76 2.30
CA ALA A 22 -5.02 9.43 1.00
C ALA A 22 -6.26 10.33 0.85
N VAL A 23 -7.43 9.85 1.31
CA VAL A 23 -8.69 10.63 1.30
C VAL A 23 -8.57 11.87 2.19
N ILE A 24 -7.98 11.75 3.37
CA ILE A 24 -7.79 12.88 4.28
C ILE A 24 -6.85 13.92 3.67
N VAL A 25 -5.73 13.50 3.08
CA VAL A 25 -4.82 14.42 2.37
C VAL A 25 -5.55 15.14 1.25
N MET A 26 -6.28 14.41 0.40
CA MET A 26 -7.08 14.99 -0.68
C MET A 26 -8.06 16.06 -0.18
N GLY A 27 -8.76 15.79 0.92
CA GLY A 27 -9.68 16.76 1.52
C GLY A 27 -8.98 18.03 2.02
N ILE A 28 -7.82 17.89 2.67
CA ILE A 28 -7.05 19.02 3.19
C ILE A 28 -6.44 19.83 2.04
N THR A 29 -5.84 19.19 1.04
CA THR A 29 -5.23 19.86 -0.11
C THR A 29 -6.28 20.55 -0.98
N SER A 30 -7.45 19.94 -1.18
CA SER A 30 -8.60 20.57 -1.84
C SER A 30 -9.09 21.82 -1.09
N TYR A 31 -9.17 21.74 0.25
CA TYR A 31 -9.52 22.90 1.08
C TYR A 31 -8.50 24.03 0.94
N PHE A 32 -7.20 23.71 0.87
CA PHE A 32 -6.15 24.69 0.62
C PHE A 32 -6.28 25.35 -0.77
N MET A 33 -6.55 24.58 -1.82
CA MET A 33 -6.70 25.12 -3.18
C MET A 33 -7.94 26.00 -3.36
N HIS A 34 -9.02 25.75 -2.61
CA HIS A 34 -10.25 26.53 -2.73
C HIS A 34 -10.10 27.96 -2.19
N ASN A 35 -9.33 28.10 -1.11
CA ASN A 35 -9.33 29.30 -0.28
C ASN A 35 -8.00 30.09 -0.37
N TRP A 36 -6.91 29.49 -0.88
CA TRP A 36 -5.59 30.10 -0.97
C TRP A 36 -4.97 29.99 -2.37
N PRO A 37 -3.93 30.80 -2.67
CA PRO A 37 -3.23 30.71 -3.95
C PRO A 37 -2.67 29.32 -4.19
N LYS A 38 -2.85 28.83 -5.42
CA LYS A 38 -2.44 27.48 -5.82
C LYS A 38 -0.91 27.41 -5.89
N GLY A 39 -0.30 26.71 -4.94
CA GLY A 39 1.12 26.42 -4.94
C GLY A 39 1.47 25.17 -5.76
N GLN A 40 2.64 25.15 -6.39
CA GLN A 40 3.12 24.00 -7.18
C GLN A 40 3.18 22.71 -6.34
N HIS A 41 3.66 22.81 -5.09
CA HIS A 41 3.71 21.67 -4.16
C HIS A 41 2.31 21.17 -3.76
N THR A 42 1.35 22.08 -3.54
CA THR A 42 -0.04 21.73 -3.22
C THR A 42 -0.73 21.03 -4.37
N ILE A 43 -0.51 21.48 -5.61
CA ILE A 43 -1.04 20.81 -6.82
C ILE A 43 -0.46 19.40 -6.96
N TYR A 44 0.85 19.24 -6.73
CA TYR A 44 1.48 17.92 -6.74
C TYR A 44 0.82 16.98 -5.72
N GLN A 45 0.66 17.42 -4.47
CA GLN A 45 0.03 16.65 -3.40
C GLN A 45 -1.42 16.27 -3.74
N GLU A 46 -2.20 17.20 -4.28
CA GLU A 46 -3.58 16.97 -4.72
C GLU A 46 -3.63 15.87 -5.80
N VAL A 47 -2.80 15.94 -6.83
CA VAL A 47 -2.79 14.95 -7.93
C VAL A 47 -2.42 13.57 -7.40
N ILE A 48 -1.39 13.46 -6.54
CA ILE A 48 -1.01 12.17 -5.95
C ILE A 48 -2.15 11.61 -5.09
N SER A 49 -2.78 12.44 -4.27
CA SER A 49 -3.87 12.01 -3.39
C SER A 49 -5.12 11.54 -4.16
N THR A 50 -5.57 12.30 -5.18
CA THR A 50 -6.76 11.98 -5.99
C THR A 50 -6.58 10.69 -6.78
N ILE A 51 -5.41 10.49 -7.41
CA ILE A 51 -5.13 9.25 -8.15
C ILE A 51 -5.01 8.07 -7.16
N SER A 52 -4.40 8.28 -5.99
CA SER A 52 -4.32 7.25 -4.93
C SER A 52 -5.70 6.76 -4.50
N VAL A 53 -6.64 7.68 -4.27
CA VAL A 53 -8.01 7.33 -3.86
C VAL A 53 -8.70 6.44 -4.90
N ALA A 54 -8.52 6.72 -6.19
CA ALA A 54 -9.08 5.91 -7.27
C ALA A 54 -8.41 4.54 -7.40
N LEU A 55 -7.07 4.49 -7.34
CA LEU A 55 -6.31 3.26 -7.58
C LEU A 55 -6.21 2.33 -6.36
N PHE A 56 -6.36 2.85 -5.15
CA PHE A 56 -6.34 2.02 -3.93
C PHE A 56 -7.69 1.34 -3.66
N LEU A 57 -8.79 1.76 -4.29
CA LEU A 57 -10.10 1.10 -4.14
C LEU A 57 -10.12 -0.35 -4.64
N PRO A 58 -9.62 -0.66 -5.85
CA PRO A 58 -9.45 -2.04 -6.29
C PRO A 58 -8.55 -2.89 -5.39
N ALA A 59 -7.61 -2.26 -4.68
CA ALA A 59 -6.67 -2.95 -3.78
C ALA A 59 -7.37 -3.59 -2.57
N PHE A 60 -8.57 -3.16 -2.18
CA PHE A 60 -9.35 -3.83 -1.13
C PHE A 60 -9.80 -5.24 -1.52
N VAL A 61 -9.86 -5.54 -2.82
CA VAL A 61 -10.26 -6.84 -3.36
C VAL A 61 -9.08 -7.80 -3.48
N SER A 62 -7.83 -7.31 -3.35
CA SER A 62 -6.62 -8.13 -3.44
C SER A 62 -6.59 -9.35 -2.49
N PRO A 63 -7.08 -9.29 -1.23
CA PRO A 63 -7.05 -10.44 -0.33
C PRO A 63 -7.97 -11.58 -0.77
N PHE A 64 -8.96 -11.30 -1.62
CA PHE A 64 -9.92 -12.28 -2.12
C PHE A 64 -9.48 -12.94 -3.43
N MET A 65 -8.56 -12.32 -4.18
CA MET A 65 -8.03 -12.84 -5.44
C MET A 65 -6.48 -12.69 -5.51
N PRO A 66 -5.74 -13.45 -4.68
CA PRO A 66 -4.30 -13.26 -4.49
C PRO A 66 -3.45 -13.50 -5.75
N ASN A 67 -3.88 -14.36 -6.68
CA ASN A 67 -3.06 -14.69 -7.86
C ASN A 67 -3.19 -13.71 -9.03
N LEU A 68 -4.33 -13.03 -9.17
CA LEU A 68 -4.58 -12.08 -10.27
C LEU A 68 -4.38 -10.63 -9.84
N LEU A 69 -4.99 -10.21 -8.74
CA LEU A 69 -5.00 -8.79 -8.37
C LEU A 69 -3.71 -8.36 -7.64
N SER A 70 -3.14 -9.22 -6.79
CA SER A 70 -1.91 -8.89 -6.03
C SER A 70 -0.73 -8.54 -6.95
N LYS A 71 -0.59 -9.23 -8.10
CA LYS A 71 0.47 -8.94 -9.09
C LYS A 71 0.35 -7.57 -9.77
N PHE A 72 -0.86 -7.03 -9.92
CA PHE A 72 -1.08 -5.70 -10.50
C PHE A 72 -1.05 -4.59 -9.46
N VAL A 73 -1.56 -4.86 -8.25
CA VAL A 73 -1.62 -3.88 -7.16
C VAL A 73 -0.22 -3.60 -6.58
N THR A 74 0.64 -4.63 -6.46
CA THR A 74 1.98 -4.47 -5.85
C THR A 74 2.88 -3.45 -6.58
N PRO A 75 3.03 -3.48 -7.93
CA PRO A 75 3.80 -2.45 -8.64
C PRO A 75 3.22 -1.03 -8.49
N ILE A 76 1.88 -0.92 -8.44
CA ILE A 76 1.20 0.37 -8.22
C ILE A 76 1.60 0.91 -6.84
N ASP A 77 1.51 0.09 -5.79
CA ASP A 77 1.91 0.51 -4.45
C ASP A 77 3.38 0.94 -4.38
N ILE A 78 4.29 0.25 -5.09
CA ILE A 78 5.71 0.64 -5.16
C ILE A 78 5.87 2.04 -5.75
N ILE A 79 5.20 2.33 -6.87
CA ILE A 79 5.24 3.66 -7.50
C ILE A 79 4.67 4.70 -6.53
N PHE A 80 3.51 4.44 -5.94
CA PHE A 80 2.88 5.35 -4.99
C PHE A 80 3.70 5.55 -3.73
N SER A 81 4.45 4.56 -3.26
CA SER A 81 5.34 4.73 -2.10
C SER A 81 6.37 5.84 -2.34
N TYR A 82 6.93 5.92 -3.56
CA TYR A 82 7.90 6.95 -3.92
C TYR A 82 7.23 8.33 -4.06
N LEU A 83 6.02 8.36 -4.63
CA LEU A 83 5.24 9.59 -4.78
C LEU A 83 4.81 10.17 -3.42
N TRP A 84 4.34 9.32 -2.51
CA TRP A 84 4.00 9.71 -1.14
C TRP A 84 5.22 10.14 -0.34
N LEU A 85 6.37 9.47 -0.49
CA LEU A 85 7.62 9.92 0.12
C LEU A 85 8.02 11.31 -0.37
N THR A 86 7.95 11.54 -1.68
CA THR A 86 8.25 12.84 -2.28
C THR A 86 7.29 13.92 -1.78
N ALA A 87 5.99 13.62 -1.72
CA ALA A 87 4.97 14.52 -1.20
C ALA A 87 5.23 14.89 0.27
N PHE A 88 5.61 13.91 1.10
CA PHE A 88 5.99 14.10 2.50
C PHE A 88 7.23 14.99 2.64
N ILE A 89 8.29 14.76 1.85
CA ILE A 89 9.51 15.58 1.88
C ILE A 89 9.18 17.04 1.55
N PHE A 90 8.36 17.29 0.52
CA PHE A 90 7.94 18.64 0.17
C PHE A 90 7.07 19.28 1.24
N ALA A 91 6.15 18.52 1.86
CA ALA A 91 5.34 19.02 2.97
C ALA A 91 6.20 19.39 4.19
N ALA A 92 7.19 18.55 4.55
CA ALA A 92 8.11 18.82 5.65
C ALA A 92 8.96 20.08 5.40
N GLN A 93 9.43 20.28 4.16
CA GLN A 93 10.16 21.49 3.78
C GLN A 93 9.25 22.73 3.82
N ASP A 94 8.03 22.65 3.30
CA ASP A 94 7.12 23.79 3.24
C ASP A 94 6.59 24.16 4.64
N TYR A 95 6.32 23.19 5.52
CA TYR A 95 5.66 23.45 6.81
C TYR A 95 6.61 23.60 7.99
N ASN A 96 7.84 23.06 7.94
CA ASN A 96 8.76 23.03 9.08
C ASN A 96 10.01 23.91 8.92
N TRP A 97 10.33 24.40 7.72
CA TRP A 97 11.59 25.13 7.47
C TRP A 97 11.63 26.57 8.04
N LYS A 98 10.47 27.23 8.21
CA LYS A 98 10.33 28.60 8.77
C LYS A 98 9.01 28.76 9.53
N ASP A 99 8.69 29.98 9.99
CA ASP A 99 7.43 30.31 10.65
C ASP A 99 6.23 29.80 9.84
N CYS A 100 5.50 28.88 10.47
CA CYS A 100 4.36 28.15 9.89
C CYS A 100 3.25 29.07 9.34
N SER A 101 3.18 30.31 9.84
CA SER A 101 2.23 31.34 9.41
C SER A 101 2.58 31.99 8.07
N GLN A 102 3.86 32.00 7.68
CA GLN A 102 4.34 32.69 6.47
C GLN A 102 4.63 31.75 5.29
N ASN A 103 4.81 30.45 5.54
CA ASN A 103 5.01 29.47 4.47
C ASN A 103 3.70 29.04 3.80
N ALA A 104 3.79 28.43 2.62
CA ALA A 104 2.63 28.16 1.80
C ALA A 104 1.70 27.09 2.43
N PRO A 105 0.36 27.22 2.27
CA PRO A 105 -0.36 28.44 1.92
C PRO A 105 -0.35 29.48 3.07
N PRO A 106 -0.06 30.77 2.80
CA PRO A 106 -0.02 31.81 3.84
C PRO A 106 -1.42 32.10 4.38
N GLY A 107 -1.59 32.07 5.71
CA GLY A 107 -2.88 32.30 6.38
C GLY A 107 -3.71 31.05 6.68
N ALA A 108 -3.28 29.86 6.25
CA ALA A 108 -3.87 28.60 6.74
C ALA A 108 -3.34 28.24 8.14
N SER A 109 -4.18 27.59 8.96
CA SER A 109 -3.79 27.21 10.32
C SER A 109 -2.59 26.23 10.31
N CYS A 110 -1.65 26.46 11.22
CA CYS A 110 -0.47 25.60 11.34
C CYS A 110 -0.85 24.15 11.70
N ALA A 111 -1.91 23.97 12.48
CA ALA A 111 -2.43 22.66 12.84
C ALA A 111 -2.87 21.87 11.59
N LEU A 112 -3.53 22.52 10.63
CA LEU A 112 -3.99 21.87 9.40
C LEU A 112 -2.83 21.49 8.47
N LYS A 113 -1.78 22.31 8.41
CA LYS A 113 -0.55 22.01 7.67
C LYS A 113 0.17 20.79 8.25
N LYS A 114 0.38 20.77 9.57
CA LYS A 114 1.00 19.63 10.27
C LYS A 114 0.15 18.36 10.21
N ALA A 115 -1.17 18.49 10.23
CA ALA A 115 -2.07 17.37 9.98
C ALA A 115 -1.86 16.81 8.57
N ASN A 116 -1.83 17.66 7.55
CA ASN A 116 -1.58 17.25 6.16
C ASN A 116 -0.27 16.46 6.01
N GLU A 117 0.82 16.99 6.56
CA GLU A 117 2.14 16.32 6.58
C GLU A 117 2.08 14.95 7.29
N SER A 118 1.41 14.88 8.44
CA SER A 118 1.28 13.64 9.21
C SER A 118 0.51 12.58 8.42
N PHE A 119 -0.58 12.96 7.73
CA PHE A 119 -1.33 12.02 6.90
C PHE A 119 -0.59 11.61 5.63
N MET A 120 0.27 12.45 5.06
CA MET A 120 1.18 12.04 3.97
C MET A 120 2.17 10.98 4.46
N PHE A 121 2.72 11.15 5.66
CA PHE A 121 3.59 10.15 6.27
C PHE A 121 2.84 8.84 6.54
N LEU A 122 1.61 8.90 7.05
CA LEU A 122 0.79 7.71 7.25
C LEU A 122 0.48 6.99 5.93
N ALA A 123 0.10 7.74 4.88
CA ALA A 123 -0.13 7.18 3.55
C ALA A 123 1.12 6.46 3.02
N PHE A 124 2.30 7.09 3.15
CA PHE A 124 3.58 6.48 2.81
C PHE A 124 3.84 5.19 3.61
N PHE A 125 3.74 5.26 4.94
CA PHE A 125 4.01 4.15 5.84
C PHE A 125 3.10 2.94 5.57
N PHE A 126 1.79 3.18 5.45
CA PHE A 126 0.84 2.10 5.18
C PHE A 126 0.98 1.56 3.75
N THR A 127 1.40 2.37 2.77
CA THR A 127 1.73 1.88 1.43
C THR A 127 2.91 0.89 1.50
N ILE A 128 3.97 1.21 2.26
CA ILE A 128 5.09 0.29 2.48
C ILE A 128 4.64 -0.99 3.18
N LEU A 129 3.87 -0.88 4.26
CA LEU A 129 3.33 -2.06 4.95
C LEU A 129 2.48 -2.92 4.02
N ALA A 130 1.68 -2.30 3.14
CA ALA A 130 0.86 -3.01 2.20
C ALA A 130 1.70 -3.80 1.18
N ILE A 131 2.79 -3.20 0.66
CA ILE A 131 3.76 -3.89 -0.20
C ILE A 131 4.34 -5.12 0.53
N PHE A 132 4.80 -4.96 1.78
CA PHE A 132 5.36 -6.07 2.55
C PHE A 132 4.33 -7.19 2.78
N LEU A 133 3.09 -6.85 3.10
CA LEU A 133 2.02 -7.84 3.31
C LEU A 133 1.63 -8.56 2.01
N GLU A 134 1.56 -7.87 0.87
CA GLU A 134 1.32 -8.50 -0.44
C GLU A 134 2.45 -9.46 -0.82
N LEU A 135 3.71 -9.04 -0.65
CA LEU A 135 4.86 -9.89 -0.92
C LEU A 135 4.87 -11.13 -0.02
N PHE A 136 4.54 -10.96 1.27
CA PHE A 136 4.41 -12.07 2.21
C PHE A 136 3.28 -13.03 1.81
N ASN A 137 2.12 -12.50 1.42
CA ASN A 137 0.98 -13.31 0.95
C ASN A 137 1.34 -14.09 -0.32
N LEU A 138 2.01 -13.45 -1.29
CA LEU A 138 2.48 -14.11 -2.53
C LEU A 138 3.50 -15.22 -2.24
N TRP A 139 4.44 -14.98 -1.31
CA TRP A 139 5.41 -15.98 -0.90
C TRP A 139 4.74 -17.17 -0.19
N SER A 140 3.81 -16.90 0.72
CA SER A 140 3.03 -17.94 1.40
C SER A 140 2.23 -18.79 0.41
N HIS A 141 1.60 -18.17 -0.60
CA HIS A 141 0.84 -18.89 -1.62
C HIS A 141 1.74 -19.75 -2.51
N ARG A 142 2.92 -19.26 -2.91
CA ARG A 142 3.89 -20.05 -3.70
C ARG A 142 4.34 -21.29 -2.94
N LYS A 143 4.61 -21.14 -1.64
CA LYS A 143 5.02 -22.26 -0.77
C LYS A 143 3.91 -23.32 -0.66
N GLU A 144 2.65 -22.91 -0.56
CA GLU A 144 1.51 -23.84 -0.53
C GLU A 144 1.31 -24.57 -1.87
N SER A 145 1.54 -23.91 -3.02
CA SER A 145 1.48 -24.56 -4.32
C SER A 145 2.57 -25.61 -4.52
N GLU A 146 3.81 -25.31 -4.14
CA GLU A 146 4.94 -26.26 -4.25
C GLU A 146 4.69 -27.53 -3.42
N ILE A 147 4.25 -27.39 -2.17
CA ILE A 147 3.92 -28.52 -1.28
C ILE A 147 2.77 -29.37 -1.85
N SER A 148 1.81 -28.73 -2.52
CA SER A 148 0.66 -29.41 -3.10
C SER A 148 1.01 -30.19 -4.37
N GLU A 149 1.96 -29.69 -5.16
CA GLU A 149 2.48 -30.38 -6.34
C GLU A 149 3.34 -31.58 -5.96
N ASP A 150 4.26 -31.46 -4.99
CA ASP A 150 5.05 -32.59 -4.47
C ASP A 150 4.14 -33.73 -3.98
N ARG A 151 3.11 -33.40 -3.19
CA ARG A 151 2.18 -34.41 -2.68
C ARG A 151 1.42 -35.13 -3.79
N LYS A 152 1.09 -34.43 -4.89
CA LYS A 152 0.43 -35.06 -6.05
C LYS A 152 1.40 -35.96 -6.83
N HIS A 153 2.65 -35.55 -6.96
CA HIS A 153 3.69 -36.33 -7.63
C HIS A 153 3.96 -37.64 -6.87
N ASP A 154 4.09 -37.59 -5.54
CA ASP A 154 4.25 -38.77 -4.69
C ASP A 154 3.03 -39.72 -4.77
N ALA A 155 1.82 -39.17 -4.85
CA ALA A 155 0.60 -39.97 -4.95
C ALA A 155 0.39 -40.61 -6.35
N HIS A 156 1.08 -40.14 -7.40
CA HIS A 156 1.00 -40.69 -8.75
C HIS A 156 2.18 -41.58 -9.15
N SER A 157 3.25 -41.64 -8.36
CA SER A 157 4.30 -42.66 -8.55
C SER A 157 3.74 -44.03 -8.19
N PRO A 158 3.58 -44.98 -9.14
CA PRO A 158 3.26 -46.35 -8.80
C PRO A 158 4.43 -46.91 -8.00
N HIS A 159 4.12 -47.50 -6.85
CA HIS A 159 5.08 -48.21 -6.02
C HIS A 159 5.66 -49.39 -6.82
N ASN A 160 6.75 -49.18 -7.55
CA ASN A 160 7.58 -50.27 -8.05
C ASN A 160 8.27 -50.88 -6.83
N GLY A 161 7.59 -51.84 -6.20
CA GLY A 161 8.17 -52.66 -5.15
C GLY A 161 9.43 -53.37 -5.68
N PRO A 162 10.43 -53.59 -4.82
CA PRO A 162 11.65 -54.27 -5.23
C PRO A 162 11.29 -55.65 -5.77
N SER A 163 11.65 -55.91 -7.02
CA SER A 163 11.64 -57.24 -7.62
C SER A 163 12.77 -58.06 -7.01
N ASP A 164 12.60 -58.42 -5.73
CA ASP A 164 13.34 -59.50 -5.09
C ASP A 164 12.55 -60.80 -5.35
N THR A 165 12.84 -61.42 -6.49
CA THR A 165 12.70 -62.87 -6.61
C THR A 165 14.09 -63.45 -6.85
N ALA A 166 14.65 -63.91 -5.74
CA ALA A 166 15.69 -64.90 -5.69
C ALA A 166 15.27 -66.21 -6.39
N ALA A 167 16.30 -66.98 -6.74
CA ALA A 167 16.33 -68.37 -7.25
C ALA A 167 16.29 -68.54 -8.77
#